data_AF-G0LGE6-F1
#
_entry.id   AF-G0LGE6-F1
#
_cell.length_a   1.000
_cell.length_b   1.000
_cell.length_c   1.000
_cell.angle_alpha   90.00
_cell.angle_beta   90.00
_cell.angle_gamma   90.00
#
_symmetry.space_group_name_H-M   'P 1'
#
loop_
_entity.id
_entity.type
_entity.pdbx_description
1 polymer ?
#
loop_
_entity_poly.entity_id
_entity_poly.type
_entity_poly.pdbx_seq_one_letter_code
_entity_poly.pdbx_strand_id
1 'polypeptide(L)'
;MPQWATFVGFTFIITAGLLVLSHASRGAINTTSDMDASTIAGDITQNQTEDSEPRSHSYQDYVAEELSEPVITATHTESDSNAEQNNESDTNDTVGPTQSSTKTTDHIVPSGDTAITDVKHADDEHESYQTRLSTIALLANVTISQGLFAMLLISGAWIARIPVSAFGVGMGPTKALILALGVGTGVILYIGNEVGSGLGAHFGVDNGETLRSALAPETSRGWVVLLFVVLPIIAGFEELLFRGALIGVIATGYNVSPWILAVVSSLAFALGHGAQGRIGIAVTGVFGFVLAAVFVLSNSLLIVIIAHYIVNALEFIVHEGFDIELYSMSDT
;
A
#
# COMPACT_ATOMS: atom_id res chain seq x y z
N MET A 1 -1.40 14.95 -37.88
CA MET A 1 -1.85 13.54 -37.78
C MET A 1 -1.54 13.06 -36.37
N PRO A 2 -2.34 12.13 -35.79
CA PRO A 2 -2.06 11.57 -34.48
C PRO A 2 -0.72 10.82 -34.46
N GLN A 3 0.07 11.01 -33.40
CA GLN A 3 1.36 10.36 -33.18
C GLN A 3 1.18 9.14 -32.26
N TRP A 4 0.50 8.11 -32.77
CA TRP A 4 0.14 6.91 -32.01
C TRP A 4 1.34 6.24 -31.31
N ALA A 5 2.44 6.06 -32.04
CA ALA A 5 3.64 5.40 -31.51
C ALA A 5 4.26 6.16 -30.32
N THR A 6 4.34 7.49 -30.42
CA THR A 6 4.88 8.33 -29.35
C THR A 6 4.02 8.23 -28.09
N PHE A 7 2.70 8.32 -28.24
CA PHE A 7 1.80 8.24 -27.09
C PHE A 7 1.77 6.85 -26.45
N VAL A 8 1.77 5.79 -27.26
CA VAL A 8 1.78 4.40 -26.76
C VAL A 8 3.10 4.10 -26.05
N GLY A 9 4.24 4.51 -26.60
CA GLY A 9 5.53 4.38 -25.91
C GLY A 9 5.55 5.13 -24.58
N PHE A 10 5.02 6.36 -24.55
CA PHE A 10 4.87 7.13 -23.31
C PHE A 10 3.95 6.46 -22.28
N THR A 11 2.83 5.89 -22.72
CA THR A 11 1.89 5.15 -21.87
C THR A 11 2.55 3.93 -21.24
N PHE A 12 3.36 3.19 -21.99
CA PHE A 12 4.13 2.07 -21.45
C PHE A 12 5.18 2.52 -20.42
N ILE A 13 5.85 3.66 -20.64
CA ILE A 13 6.80 4.22 -19.66
C ILE A 13 6.08 4.57 -18.35
N ILE A 14 4.92 5.24 -18.41
CA ILE A 14 4.11 5.53 -17.22
C ILE A 14 3.72 4.23 -16.51
N THR A 15 3.20 3.25 -17.25
CA THR A 15 2.74 1.97 -16.69
C THR A 15 3.90 1.23 -16.01
N ALA A 16 5.05 1.12 -16.68
CA ALA A 16 6.24 0.49 -16.12
C ALA A 16 6.75 1.23 -14.87
N GLY A 17 6.75 2.56 -14.89
CA GLY A 17 7.08 3.38 -13.72
C GLY A 17 6.19 3.07 -12.53
N LEU A 18 4.87 3.01 -12.72
CA LEU A 18 3.93 2.66 -11.65
C LEU A 18 4.15 1.25 -11.10
N LEU A 19 4.43 0.27 -11.96
CA LEU A 19 4.74 -1.10 -11.51
C LEU A 19 6.01 -1.14 -10.67
N VAL A 20 7.04 -0.41 -11.07
CA VAL A 20 8.29 -0.29 -10.29
C VAL A 20 8.04 0.39 -8.95
N LEU A 21 7.29 1.49 -8.92
CA LEU A 21 6.93 2.20 -7.68
C LEU A 21 6.10 1.30 -6.75
N SER A 22 5.10 0.60 -7.28
CA SER A 22 4.28 -0.35 -6.52
C SER A 22 5.12 -1.48 -5.93
N HIS A 23 6.09 -2.01 -6.70
CA HIS A 23 6.97 -3.05 -6.21
C HIS A 23 7.93 -2.54 -5.13
N ALA A 24 8.54 -1.37 -5.34
CA ALA A 24 9.46 -0.76 -4.38
C ALA A 24 8.77 -0.43 -3.04
N SER A 25 7.51 0.03 -3.10
CA SER A 25 6.72 0.33 -1.90
C SER A 25 6.46 -0.89 -1.01
N ARG A 26 6.41 -2.11 -1.58
CA ARG A 26 6.26 -3.34 -0.78
C ARG A 26 7.52 -3.69 -0.01
N GLY A 27 8.69 -3.48 -0.62
CA GLY A 27 9.98 -3.79 0.01
C GLY A 27 10.22 -2.97 1.27
N ALA A 28 9.84 -1.68 1.25
CA ALA A 28 10.01 -0.78 2.38
C ALA A 28 9.18 -1.18 3.62
N ILE A 29 7.96 -1.70 3.43
CA ILE A 29 7.04 -2.09 4.52
C ILE A 29 7.50 -3.39 5.19
N ASN A 30 8.05 -4.33 4.42
CA ASN A 30 8.55 -5.60 4.97
C ASN A 30 9.82 -5.38 5.82
N THR A 31 10.73 -4.50 5.40
CA THR A 31 11.97 -4.22 6.14
C THR A 31 11.74 -3.56 7.49
N THR A 32 10.75 -2.65 7.61
CA THR A 32 10.39 -2.05 8.90
C THR A 32 9.77 -3.07 9.87
N SER A 33 8.97 -3.99 9.35
CA SER A 33 8.35 -5.06 10.15
C SER A 33 9.40 -6.01 10.74
N ASP A 34 10.44 -6.34 9.97
CA ASP A 34 11.56 -7.17 10.45
C ASP A 34 12.45 -6.43 11.47
N MET A 35 12.61 -5.11 11.33
CA MET A 35 13.35 -4.27 12.28
C MET A 35 12.63 -4.15 13.63
N ASP A 36 11.31 -3.96 13.66
CA ASP A 36 10.54 -3.92 14.89
C ASP A 36 10.51 -5.29 15.59
N ALA A 37 10.35 -6.38 14.83
CA ALA A 37 10.43 -7.74 15.37
C ALA A 37 11.81 -8.05 15.99
N SER A 38 12.90 -7.59 15.35
CA SER A 38 14.26 -7.77 15.87
C SER A 38 14.57 -6.89 17.09
N THR A 39 13.94 -5.72 17.20
CA THR A 39 14.09 -4.80 18.34
C THR A 39 13.34 -5.34 19.57
N ILE A 40 12.13 -5.89 19.38
CA ILE A 40 11.37 -6.59 20.42
C ILE A 40 12.11 -7.86 20.88
N ALA A 41 12.69 -8.63 19.95
CA ALA A 41 13.49 -9.81 20.29
C ALA A 41 14.81 -9.46 21.00
N GLY A 42 15.44 -8.33 20.64
CA GLY A 42 16.63 -7.79 21.30
C GLY A 42 16.38 -7.38 22.76
N ASP A 43 15.21 -6.80 23.03
CA ASP A 43 14.81 -6.38 24.39
C ASP A 43 14.43 -7.58 25.28
N ILE A 44 13.85 -8.63 24.70
CA ILE A 44 13.57 -9.90 25.41
C ILE A 44 14.87 -10.66 25.73
N THR A 45 15.90 -10.55 24.88
CA THR A 45 17.16 -11.29 25.07
C THR A 45 18.13 -10.60 26.04
N GLN A 46 17.97 -9.31 26.32
CA GLN A 46 18.85 -8.58 27.24
C GLN A 46 18.47 -8.71 28.72
N ASN A 47 17.31 -9.30 29.04
CA ASN A 47 16.83 -9.46 30.42
C ASN A 47 16.84 -10.90 30.95
N GLN A 48 17.58 -11.81 30.28
CA GLN A 48 17.85 -13.16 30.80
C GLN A 48 19.35 -13.47 30.72
N THR A 49 20.09 -12.85 31.62
CA THR A 49 21.34 -13.44 32.13
C THR A 49 21.15 -13.68 33.62
N GLU A 50 20.78 -14.91 33.99
CA GLU A 50 21.38 -15.65 35.11
C GLU A 50 20.72 -17.04 35.22
N ASP A 51 21.60 -18.05 35.21
CA ASP A 51 21.45 -19.43 35.68
C ASP A 51 20.38 -20.35 35.07
N SER A 52 20.83 -21.26 34.19
CA SER A 52 20.94 -22.71 34.49
C SER A 52 21.19 -23.57 33.23
N GLU A 53 22.17 -24.46 33.33
CA GLU A 53 22.60 -25.45 32.33
C GLU A 53 21.58 -26.58 32.04
N PRO A 54 21.78 -27.41 30.99
CA PRO A 54 20.70 -27.94 30.15
C PRO A 54 20.21 -29.34 30.56
N ARG A 55 18.94 -29.61 30.28
CA ARG A 55 18.38 -30.97 30.32
C ARG A 55 17.92 -31.39 28.93
N SER A 56 18.62 -32.37 28.37
CA SER A 56 18.25 -33.06 27.13
C SER A 56 16.88 -33.70 27.25
N HIS A 57 16.08 -33.70 26.18
CA HIS A 57 15.15 -34.79 25.84
C HIS A 57 14.76 -34.73 24.34
N SER A 58 15.31 -35.70 23.60
CA SER A 58 14.77 -36.46 22.47
C SER A 58 13.52 -35.90 21.77
N TYR A 59 13.70 -35.48 20.51
CA TYR A 59 12.63 -35.43 19.51
C TYR A 59 12.83 -36.57 18.52
N GLN A 60 11.81 -37.43 18.41
CA GLN A 60 11.72 -38.52 17.45
C GLN A 60 10.91 -38.03 16.23
N ASP A 61 11.63 -37.86 15.12
CA ASP A 61 11.32 -38.34 13.76
C ASP A 61 9.87 -38.31 13.24
N TYR A 62 9.63 -37.45 12.25
CA TYR A 62 8.66 -37.69 11.17
C TYR A 62 9.32 -37.39 9.82
N VAL A 63 9.50 -38.47 9.07
CA VAL A 63 10.00 -38.51 7.69
C VAL A 63 8.96 -37.96 6.71
N ALA A 64 9.40 -37.09 5.79
CA ALA A 64 8.83 -37.00 4.45
C ALA A 64 9.94 -36.64 3.45
N GLU A 65 9.93 -37.40 2.36
CA GLU A 65 10.92 -37.60 1.31
C GLU A 65 10.84 -36.56 0.16
N GLU A 66 11.92 -36.54 -0.64
CA GLU A 66 12.07 -36.08 -2.04
C GLU A 66 12.01 -34.57 -2.33
N LEU A 67 12.76 -33.96 -3.27
CA LEU A 67 13.90 -34.29 -4.14
C LEU A 67 14.27 -32.98 -4.90
N SER A 68 15.54 -32.87 -5.30
CA SER A 68 16.05 -32.13 -6.48
C SER A 68 16.23 -30.59 -6.41
N GLU A 69 17.49 -30.19 -6.20
CA GLU A 69 18.10 -29.00 -6.80
C GLU A 69 18.32 -29.17 -8.32
N PRO A 70 18.65 -28.07 -9.02
CA PRO A 70 19.99 -28.04 -9.61
C PRO A 70 20.77 -26.74 -9.43
N VAL A 71 21.96 -26.92 -8.87
CA VAL A 71 23.27 -26.30 -9.15
C VAL A 71 23.38 -25.51 -10.48
N ILE A 72 23.85 -24.26 -10.38
CA ILE A 72 24.76 -23.64 -11.35
C ILE A 72 25.95 -23.03 -10.59
N THR A 73 27.11 -23.61 -10.86
CA THR A 73 28.46 -23.20 -10.46
C THR A 73 28.96 -22.02 -11.29
N ALA A 74 29.61 -21.04 -10.64
CA ALA A 74 30.74 -20.32 -11.23
C ALA A 74 31.76 -19.96 -10.14
N THR A 75 33.00 -20.33 -10.42
CA THR A 75 34.18 -20.49 -9.55
C THR A 75 35.16 -19.31 -9.56
N HIS A 76 35.81 -19.08 -8.39
CA HIS A 76 37.20 -18.64 -8.10
C HIS A 76 37.77 -17.36 -8.75
N THR A 77 38.50 -16.48 -8.05
CA THR A 77 39.86 -16.71 -7.52
C THR A 77 40.33 -15.53 -6.65
N GLU A 78 41.09 -15.82 -5.59
CA GLU A 78 41.79 -14.90 -4.66
C GLU A 78 43.06 -14.25 -5.27
N SER A 79 43.48 -13.08 -4.75
CA SER A 79 44.89 -12.74 -4.46
C SER A 79 45.05 -11.37 -3.79
N ASP A 80 45.41 -11.41 -2.50
CA ASP A 80 46.53 -10.76 -1.79
C ASP A 80 47.02 -9.30 -2.02
N SER A 81 47.24 -8.67 -0.84
CA SER A 81 48.42 -7.91 -0.38
C SER A 81 48.53 -6.37 -0.52
N ASN A 82 48.55 -5.70 0.66
CA ASN A 82 49.56 -4.76 1.20
C ASN A 82 48.87 -3.84 2.24
N ALA A 83 49.09 -3.91 3.56
CA ALA A 83 50.29 -3.74 4.40
C ALA A 83 51.02 -2.38 4.22
N GLU A 84 50.91 -1.52 5.25
CA GLU A 84 51.92 -0.60 5.85
C GLU A 84 51.19 0.59 6.53
N GLN A 85 51.61 1.22 7.63
CA GLN A 85 52.51 0.95 8.77
C GLN A 85 52.42 2.20 9.69
N ASN A 86 52.82 2.05 10.97
CA ASN A 86 53.33 3.07 11.94
C ASN A 86 52.47 3.24 13.20
N ASN A 87 52.78 2.50 14.29
CA ASN A 87 53.73 2.79 15.40
C ASN A 87 53.17 3.79 16.45
N GLU A 88 52.86 3.37 17.70
CA GLU A 88 53.78 3.17 18.86
C GLU A 88 54.51 4.48 19.25
N SER A 89 54.56 5.00 20.47
CA SER A 89 54.45 4.48 21.85
C SER A 89 54.28 5.67 22.84
N ASP A 90 53.82 5.43 24.08
CA ASP A 90 54.58 5.73 25.32
C ASP A 90 53.72 5.68 26.60
N THR A 91 53.94 4.58 27.31
CA THR A 91 54.06 4.27 28.74
C THR A 91 53.89 5.30 29.89
N ASN A 92 53.54 4.69 31.03
CA ASN A 92 53.77 5.04 32.45
C ASN A 92 52.76 5.96 33.15
N ASP A 93 52.40 5.79 34.42
CA ASP A 93 52.39 4.66 35.38
C ASP A 93 51.74 5.22 36.68
N THR A 94 51.15 4.34 37.51
CA THR A 94 51.27 4.39 39.00
C THR A 94 50.35 5.32 39.87
N VAL A 95 49.40 4.65 40.56
CA VAL A 95 49.09 4.65 42.03
C VAL A 95 48.14 5.69 42.68
N GLY A 96 47.08 5.19 43.34
CA GLY A 96 46.19 5.88 44.31
C GLY A 96 46.78 5.99 45.73
N PRO A 97 46.03 5.92 46.87
CA PRO A 97 44.57 5.95 47.08
C PRO A 97 44.10 6.80 48.32
N THR A 98 42.80 6.73 48.64
CA THR A 98 42.20 6.65 50.01
C THR A 98 41.50 7.87 50.65
N GLN A 99 40.29 7.56 51.21
CA GLN A 99 39.59 8.04 52.43
C GLN A 99 38.21 8.64 52.12
N SER A 100 37.06 7.96 52.32
CA SER A 100 36.41 7.36 53.50
C SER A 100 35.72 8.34 54.45
N SER A 101 34.41 8.06 54.66
CA SER A 101 33.61 8.20 55.89
C SER A 101 32.56 9.33 56.03
N THR A 102 31.29 8.89 55.88
CA THR A 102 30.21 8.87 56.91
C THR A 102 29.53 10.19 57.33
N LYS A 103 28.20 10.32 57.12
CA LYS A 103 27.19 10.47 58.20
C LYS A 103 25.71 10.43 57.73
N THR A 104 24.95 9.54 58.36
CA THR A 104 23.48 9.40 58.45
C THR A 104 22.82 10.61 59.13
N THR A 105 21.56 10.98 58.80
CA THR A 105 20.40 11.17 59.73
C THR A 105 19.08 11.44 58.94
N ASP A 106 18.01 10.84 59.44
CA ASP A 106 16.58 10.89 59.09
C ASP A 106 15.94 12.27 58.84
N HIS A 107 14.82 12.28 58.10
CA HIS A 107 13.44 12.52 58.59
C HIS A 107 12.51 13.33 57.64
N ILE A 108 11.29 12.77 57.46
CA ILE A 108 9.97 13.44 57.29
C ILE A 108 9.45 13.66 55.86
N VAL A 109 8.47 12.80 55.52
CA VAL A 109 7.37 13.00 54.56
C VAL A 109 6.42 14.10 55.06
N PRO A 110 5.92 14.95 54.16
CA PRO A 110 4.53 15.37 54.21
C PRO A 110 3.79 14.96 52.93
N SER A 111 2.72 14.17 53.12
CA SER A 111 1.72 13.87 52.10
C SER A 111 0.87 15.11 51.81
N GLY A 112 0.59 15.33 50.53
CA GLY A 112 -0.41 16.27 50.05
C GLY A 112 0.04 16.94 48.78
N ASP A 113 -0.29 16.36 47.63
CA ASP A 113 -1.00 17.07 46.56
C ASP A 113 -1.36 16.11 45.41
N THR A 114 -2.64 16.16 45.08
CA THR A 114 -3.30 15.68 43.86
C THR A 114 -2.52 16.02 42.58
N ALA A 115 -2.04 15.00 41.85
CA ALA A 115 -1.83 15.03 40.39
C ALA A 115 -1.33 13.67 39.88
N ILE A 116 -2.20 12.66 39.77
CA ILE A 116 -1.94 11.47 38.93
C ILE A 116 -3.23 11.16 38.17
N THR A 117 -3.65 12.07 37.29
CA THR A 117 -4.66 11.80 36.25
C THR A 117 -4.33 12.49 34.91
N ASP A 118 -3.17 13.15 34.78
CA ASP A 118 -2.89 14.00 33.61
C ASP A 118 -1.89 13.39 32.59
N VAL A 119 -1.26 12.26 32.92
CA VAL A 119 -0.27 11.64 32.02
C VAL A 119 -0.95 10.82 30.91
N LYS A 120 -2.13 10.24 31.18
CA LYS A 120 -2.82 9.40 30.18
C LYS A 120 -3.47 10.22 29.06
N HIS A 121 -3.88 11.46 29.33
CA HIS A 121 -4.51 12.32 28.32
C HIS A 121 -3.50 12.91 27.32
N ALA A 122 -2.27 13.18 27.74
CA ALA A 122 -1.24 13.71 26.85
C ALA A 122 -0.81 12.67 25.80
N ASP A 123 -0.66 11.40 26.18
CA ASP A 123 -0.23 10.34 25.27
C ASP A 123 -1.32 10.01 24.22
N ASP A 124 -2.60 9.95 24.62
CA ASP A 124 -3.74 9.73 23.72
C ASP A 124 -3.93 10.88 22.69
N GLU A 125 -3.67 12.13 23.09
CA GLU A 125 -3.73 13.28 22.19
C GLU A 125 -2.55 13.31 21.20
N HIS A 126 -1.36 12.89 21.64
CA HIS A 126 -0.18 12.82 20.77
C HIS A 126 -0.29 11.70 19.73
N GLU A 127 -0.76 10.50 20.09
CA GLU A 127 -0.97 9.41 19.12
C GLU A 127 -2.05 9.76 18.10
N SER A 128 -3.21 10.28 18.54
CA SER A 128 -4.30 10.67 17.63
C SER A 128 -3.90 11.82 16.68
N TYR A 129 -3.04 12.74 17.13
CA TYR A 129 -2.50 13.79 16.27
C TYR A 129 -1.53 13.23 15.21
N GLN A 130 -0.63 12.31 15.58
CA GLN A 130 0.30 11.69 14.65
C GLN A 130 -0.41 10.83 13.60
N THR A 131 -1.40 10.03 14.00
CA THR A 131 -2.22 9.22 13.08
C THR A 131 -2.95 10.10 12.07
N ARG A 132 -3.57 11.19 12.52
CA ARG A 132 -4.23 12.14 11.61
C ARG A 132 -3.28 12.79 10.61
N LEU A 133 -2.10 13.23 11.06
CA LEU A 133 -1.09 13.79 10.17
C LEU A 133 -0.63 12.75 9.13
N SER A 134 -0.50 11.48 9.53
CA SER A 134 -0.16 10.37 8.64
C SER A 134 -1.26 10.12 7.59
N THR A 135 -2.53 10.04 7.98
CA THR A 135 -3.66 9.88 7.04
C THR A 135 -3.76 11.02 6.05
N ILE A 136 -3.61 12.27 6.51
CA ILE A 136 -3.63 13.45 5.63
C ILE A 136 -2.44 13.41 4.66
N ALA A 137 -1.25 13.06 5.14
CA ALA A 137 -0.07 12.94 4.29
C ALA A 137 -0.23 11.83 3.24
N LEU A 138 -0.82 10.68 3.63
CA LEU A 138 -1.08 9.56 2.74
C LEU A 138 -2.12 9.92 1.66
N LEU A 139 -3.23 10.53 2.05
CA LEU A 139 -4.28 11.03 1.14
C LEU A 139 -3.74 12.09 0.18
N ALA A 140 -2.91 13.02 0.68
CA ALA A 140 -2.28 14.04 -0.15
C ALA A 140 -1.31 13.41 -1.15
N ASN A 141 -0.47 12.47 -0.71
CA ASN A 141 0.49 11.78 -1.56
C ASN A 141 -0.19 11.00 -2.69
N VAL A 142 -1.22 10.20 -2.39
CA VAL A 142 -1.96 9.45 -3.41
C VAL A 142 -2.67 10.40 -4.37
N THR A 143 -3.31 11.46 -3.87
CA THR A 143 -4.04 12.40 -4.73
C THR A 143 -3.11 13.15 -5.67
N ILE A 144 -1.98 13.65 -5.15
CA ILE A 144 -1.00 14.42 -5.93
C ILE A 144 -0.32 13.52 -6.98
N SER A 145 0.11 12.32 -6.58
CA SER A 145 0.78 11.40 -7.50
C SER A 145 -0.15 10.96 -8.63
N GLN A 146 -1.37 10.51 -8.32
CA GLN A 146 -2.36 10.08 -9.31
C GLN A 146 -2.81 11.24 -10.20
N GLY A 147 -3.05 12.43 -9.62
CA GLY A 147 -3.35 13.65 -10.37
C GLY A 147 -2.22 14.06 -11.32
N LEU A 148 -0.95 13.95 -10.90
CA LEU A 148 0.21 14.23 -11.73
C LEU A 148 0.29 13.24 -12.90
N PHE A 149 0.13 11.94 -12.65
CA PHE A 149 0.16 10.94 -13.73
C PHE A 149 -1.02 11.12 -14.70
N ALA A 150 -2.21 11.48 -14.22
CA ALA A 150 -3.33 11.83 -15.09
C ALA A 150 -3.01 13.04 -15.96
N MET A 151 -2.45 14.10 -15.37
CA MET A 151 -2.04 15.30 -16.11
C MET A 151 -0.95 14.99 -17.15
N LEU A 152 0.03 14.16 -16.81
CA LEU A 152 1.05 13.69 -17.74
C LEU A 152 0.44 12.92 -18.90
N LEU A 153 -0.46 11.98 -18.63
CA LEU A 153 -1.13 11.17 -19.66
C LEU A 153 -2.00 12.03 -20.58
N ILE A 154 -2.80 12.95 -20.03
CA ILE A 154 -3.63 13.91 -20.78
C ILE A 154 -2.75 14.82 -21.64
N SER A 155 -1.66 15.36 -21.08
CA SER A 155 -0.73 16.23 -21.79
C SER A 155 -0.03 15.48 -22.93
N GLY A 156 0.42 14.24 -22.68
CA GLY A 156 0.99 13.37 -23.68
C GLY A 156 0.01 13.08 -24.83
N ALA A 157 -1.25 12.81 -24.52
CA ALA A 157 -2.30 12.59 -25.52
C ALA A 157 -2.56 13.83 -26.36
N TRP A 158 -2.59 15.01 -25.72
CA TRP A 158 -2.80 16.29 -26.38
C TRP A 158 -1.64 16.65 -27.32
N ILE A 159 -0.39 16.52 -26.85
CA ILE A 159 0.83 16.76 -27.64
C ILE A 159 0.87 15.81 -28.84
N ALA A 160 0.59 14.52 -28.62
CA ALA A 160 0.54 13.51 -29.66
C ALA A 160 -0.71 13.59 -30.54
N ARG A 161 -1.64 14.52 -30.26
CA ARG A 161 -2.90 14.72 -31.00
C ARG A 161 -3.75 13.43 -31.12
N ILE A 162 -3.82 12.66 -30.05
CA ILE A 162 -4.66 11.45 -29.99
C ILE A 162 -6.14 11.89 -29.94
N PRO A 163 -7.01 11.36 -30.82
CA PRO A 163 -8.42 11.71 -30.81
C PRO A 163 -9.08 11.22 -29.52
N VAL A 164 -9.89 12.07 -28.88
CA VAL A 164 -10.60 11.74 -27.62
C VAL A 164 -11.49 10.51 -27.74
N SER A 165 -12.00 10.24 -28.94
CA SER A 165 -12.81 9.07 -29.25
C SER A 165 -12.03 7.75 -29.11
N ALA A 166 -10.70 7.76 -29.30
CA ALA A 166 -9.86 6.58 -29.09
C ALA A 166 -9.78 6.16 -27.62
N PHE A 167 -10.05 7.08 -26.69
CA PHE A 167 -10.18 6.76 -25.27
C PHE A 167 -11.56 6.21 -24.91
N GLY A 168 -12.52 6.12 -25.84
CA GLY A 168 -13.91 5.78 -25.54
C GLY A 168 -14.72 6.97 -25.01
N VAL A 169 -14.35 8.20 -25.38
CA VAL A 169 -15.08 9.43 -25.03
C VAL A 169 -15.92 9.89 -26.22
N GLY A 170 -17.23 10.09 -26.02
CA GLY A 170 -18.12 10.71 -27.01
C GLY A 170 -18.82 9.77 -27.99
N MET A 171 -18.65 8.45 -27.87
CA MET A 171 -19.32 7.44 -28.72
C MET A 171 -20.36 6.60 -27.97
N GLY A 172 -20.92 7.12 -26.87
CA GLY A 172 -21.75 6.37 -25.93
C GLY A 172 -23.25 6.67 -25.98
N PRO A 173 -24.05 5.92 -25.21
CA PRO A 173 -25.48 6.15 -25.04
C PRO A 173 -25.78 7.50 -24.34
N THR A 174 -27.06 7.80 -24.11
CA THR A 174 -27.47 9.02 -23.40
C THR A 174 -26.80 9.13 -22.02
N LYS A 175 -26.59 10.35 -21.52
CA LYS A 175 -25.95 10.61 -20.22
C LYS A 175 -26.61 9.83 -19.07
N ALA A 176 -27.93 9.73 -19.09
CA ALA A 176 -28.70 8.98 -18.09
C ALA A 176 -28.39 7.48 -18.13
N LEU A 177 -28.26 6.89 -19.33
CA LEU A 177 -27.92 5.48 -19.47
C LEU A 177 -26.46 5.21 -19.09
N ILE A 178 -25.53 6.11 -19.41
CA ILE A 178 -24.13 6.02 -18.93
C ILE A 178 -24.09 5.99 -17.40
N LEU A 179 -24.82 6.89 -16.74
CA LEU A 179 -24.88 6.94 -15.28
C LEU A 179 -25.51 5.66 -14.71
N ALA A 180 -26.63 5.21 -15.27
CA ALA A 180 -27.31 3.99 -14.80
C ALA A 180 -26.44 2.74 -14.98
N LEU A 181 -25.76 2.59 -16.12
CA LEU A 181 -24.85 1.47 -16.36
C LEU A 181 -23.63 1.54 -15.45
N GLY A 182 -23.01 2.71 -15.31
CA GLY A 182 -21.85 2.89 -14.43
C GLY A 182 -22.18 2.57 -12.97
N VAL A 183 -23.26 3.15 -12.44
CA VAL A 183 -23.70 2.89 -11.07
C VAL A 183 -24.11 1.43 -10.88
N GLY A 184 -24.92 0.87 -11.80
CA GLY A 184 -25.36 -0.51 -11.73
C GLY A 184 -24.21 -1.51 -11.77
N THR A 185 -23.25 -1.31 -12.68
CA THR A 185 -22.02 -2.12 -12.74
C THR A 185 -21.20 -1.98 -11.47
N GLY A 186 -21.01 -0.77 -10.95
CA GLY A 186 -20.27 -0.54 -9.71
C GLY A 186 -20.89 -1.25 -8.51
N VAL A 187 -22.21 -1.16 -8.34
CA VAL A 187 -22.93 -1.85 -7.25
C VAL A 187 -22.81 -3.37 -7.38
N ILE A 188 -22.99 -3.92 -8.58
CA ILE A 188 -22.86 -5.37 -8.83
C ILE A 188 -21.44 -5.85 -8.50
N LEU A 189 -20.42 -5.09 -8.92
CA LEU A 189 -19.03 -5.40 -8.65
C LEU A 189 -18.70 -5.31 -7.16
N TYR A 190 -19.20 -4.31 -6.45
CA TYR A 190 -19.06 -4.18 -5.01
C TYR A 190 -19.66 -5.39 -4.27
N ILE A 191 -20.89 -5.79 -4.62
CA ILE A 191 -21.53 -6.99 -4.03
C ILE A 191 -20.69 -8.25 -4.34
N GLY A 192 -20.18 -8.36 -5.56
CA GLY A 192 -19.28 -9.46 -5.94
C GLY A 192 -18.00 -9.48 -5.11
N ASN A 193 -17.42 -8.32 -4.83
CA ASN A 193 -16.24 -8.19 -3.97
C ASN A 193 -16.56 -8.60 -2.53
N GLU A 194 -17.68 -8.14 -1.97
CA GLU A 194 -18.12 -8.48 -0.61
C GLU A 194 -18.32 -9.99 -0.43
N VAL A 195 -19.03 -10.62 -1.38
CA VAL A 195 -19.23 -12.08 -1.39
C VAL A 195 -17.88 -12.81 -1.53
N GLY A 196 -17.00 -12.31 -2.40
CA GLY A 196 -15.66 -12.86 -2.60
C GLY A 196 -14.79 -12.79 -1.35
N SER A 197 -14.79 -11.66 -0.65
CA SER A 197 -14.07 -11.45 0.61
C SER A 197 -14.63 -12.34 1.72
N GLY A 198 -15.96 -12.45 1.85
CA GLY A 198 -16.59 -13.35 2.82
C GLY A 198 -16.22 -14.83 2.61
N LEU A 199 -16.13 -15.28 1.35
CA LEU A 199 -15.64 -16.62 1.00
C LEU A 199 -14.12 -16.75 1.21
N GLY A 200 -13.37 -15.67 0.99
CA GLY A 200 -11.91 -15.59 1.11
C GLY A 200 -11.39 -15.54 2.54
N ALA A 201 -12.19 -15.05 3.50
CA ALA A 201 -11.85 -15.04 4.94
C ALA A 201 -11.55 -16.45 5.48
N HIS A 202 -12.15 -17.49 4.87
CA HIS A 202 -11.84 -18.88 5.18
C HIS A 202 -10.41 -19.33 4.77
N PHE A 203 -9.70 -18.52 3.98
CA PHE A 203 -8.36 -18.79 3.47
C PHE A 203 -7.29 -17.78 3.96
N GLY A 204 -7.60 -16.93 4.94
CA GLY A 204 -6.63 -16.04 5.61
C GLY A 204 -6.19 -14.82 4.79
N VAL A 205 -7.13 -14.18 4.09
CA VAL A 205 -6.87 -13.01 3.24
C VAL A 205 -7.15 -11.72 4.02
N ASP A 206 -6.12 -11.06 4.57
CA ASP A 206 -6.32 -9.92 5.48
C ASP A 206 -5.51 -8.64 5.13
N ASN A 207 -4.85 -8.61 3.97
CA ASN A 207 -3.83 -7.59 3.70
C ASN A 207 -4.36 -6.27 3.07
N GLY A 208 -5.60 -6.25 2.58
CA GLY A 208 -6.19 -5.05 1.95
C GLY A 208 -6.77 -4.05 2.95
N GLU A 209 -7.13 -4.52 4.15
CA GLU A 209 -7.86 -3.74 5.14
C GLU A 209 -6.98 -2.70 5.83
N THR A 210 -5.70 -2.98 6.03
CA THR A 210 -4.74 -2.07 6.68
C THR A 210 -4.56 -0.75 5.91
N LEU A 211 -4.52 -0.81 4.57
CA LEU A 211 -4.32 0.40 3.76
C LEU A 211 -5.60 1.22 3.64
N ARG A 212 -6.76 0.56 3.58
CA ARG A 212 -8.08 1.18 3.53
C ARG A 212 -8.40 1.90 4.85
N SER A 213 -8.19 1.23 5.97
CA SER A 213 -8.36 1.81 7.31
C SER A 213 -7.42 3.01 7.54
N ALA A 214 -6.17 2.93 7.11
CA ALA A 214 -5.23 4.06 7.19
C ALA A 214 -5.67 5.30 6.38
N LEU A 215 -6.50 5.12 5.36
CA LEU A 215 -7.04 6.17 4.49
C LEU A 215 -8.40 6.71 4.95
N ALA A 216 -9.05 6.06 5.92
CA ALA A 216 -10.34 6.45 6.44
C ALA A 216 -10.26 7.78 7.22
N PRO A 217 -10.98 8.83 6.82
CA PRO A 217 -10.93 10.10 7.53
C PRO A 217 -11.73 10.05 8.85
N GLU A 218 -11.22 10.67 9.91
CA GLU A 218 -11.97 10.81 11.18
C GLU A 218 -13.06 11.90 11.13
N THR A 219 -12.98 12.82 10.17
CA THR A 219 -13.86 14.01 10.12
C THR A 219 -14.75 14.01 8.88
N SER A 220 -15.98 14.55 9.00
CA SER A 220 -16.91 14.66 7.88
C SER A 220 -16.34 15.46 6.70
N ARG A 221 -15.51 16.48 6.98
CA ARG A 221 -14.80 17.23 5.93
C ARG A 221 -13.79 16.36 5.19
N GLY A 222 -13.06 15.51 5.93
CA GLY A 222 -12.15 14.54 5.35
C GLY A 222 -12.89 13.54 4.44
N TRP A 223 -14.04 13.04 4.88
CA TRP A 223 -14.91 12.18 4.06
C TRP A 223 -15.38 12.84 2.77
N VAL A 224 -15.78 14.12 2.83
CA VAL A 224 -16.13 14.89 1.61
C VAL A 224 -14.94 14.99 0.66
N VAL A 225 -13.74 15.25 1.17
CA VAL A 225 -12.52 15.30 0.35
C VAL A 225 -12.22 13.93 -0.25
N LEU A 226 -12.27 12.86 0.55
CA LEU A 226 -12.05 11.49 0.10
C LEU A 226 -13.02 11.14 -1.05
N LEU A 227 -14.33 11.25 -0.82
CA LEU A 227 -15.36 10.81 -1.74
C LEU A 227 -15.44 11.68 -3.00
N PHE A 228 -15.26 13.00 -2.90
CA PHE A 228 -15.50 13.90 -4.05
C PHE A 228 -14.23 14.43 -4.72
N VAL A 229 -13.06 14.20 -4.15
CA VAL A 229 -11.77 14.63 -4.73
C VAL A 229 -10.85 13.44 -4.95
N VAL A 230 -10.54 12.71 -3.88
CA VAL A 230 -9.50 11.66 -3.92
C VAL A 230 -9.94 10.47 -4.76
N LEU A 231 -11.07 9.82 -4.42
CA LEU A 231 -11.54 8.63 -5.13
C LEU A 231 -11.86 8.89 -6.61
N PRO A 232 -12.48 10.03 -7.00
CA PRO A 232 -12.69 10.36 -8.41
C PRO A 232 -11.39 10.57 -9.18
N ILE A 233 -10.37 11.17 -8.57
CA ILE A 233 -9.05 11.32 -9.21
C ILE A 233 -8.40 9.96 -9.44
N ILE A 234 -8.42 9.07 -8.43
CA ILE A 234 -7.87 7.71 -8.53
C ILE A 234 -8.59 6.94 -9.64
N ALA A 235 -9.91 6.78 -9.53
CA ALA A 235 -10.69 6.04 -10.52
C ALA A 235 -10.57 6.64 -11.92
N GLY A 236 -10.62 7.97 -12.03
CA GLY A 236 -10.46 8.69 -13.29
C GLY A 236 -9.10 8.42 -13.95
N PHE A 237 -8.02 8.48 -13.17
CA PHE A 237 -6.68 8.19 -13.67
C PHE A 237 -6.51 6.73 -14.09
N GLU A 238 -6.88 5.80 -13.22
CA GLU A 238 -6.65 4.38 -13.46
C GLU A 238 -7.44 3.91 -14.68
N GLU A 239 -8.71 4.29 -14.81
CA GLU A 239 -9.47 3.96 -16.01
C GLU A 239 -8.90 4.64 -17.26
N LEU A 240 -8.47 5.90 -17.16
CA LEU A 240 -7.84 6.60 -18.29
C LEU A 240 -6.59 5.86 -18.78
N LEU A 241 -5.75 5.37 -17.88
CA LEU A 241 -4.55 4.61 -18.21
C LEU A 241 -4.88 3.21 -18.72
N PHE A 242 -5.55 2.40 -17.91
CA PHE A 242 -5.71 0.97 -18.16
C PHE A 242 -6.79 0.67 -19.22
N ARG A 243 -7.85 1.46 -19.32
CA ARG A 243 -8.95 1.23 -20.28
C ARG A 243 -8.84 2.19 -21.45
N GLY A 244 -8.73 3.49 -21.17
CA GLY A 244 -8.60 4.51 -22.20
C GLY A 244 -7.34 4.31 -23.06
N ALA A 245 -6.16 4.36 -22.46
CA ALA A 245 -4.89 4.37 -23.18
C ALA A 245 -4.43 2.96 -23.60
N LEU A 246 -4.33 2.02 -22.65
CA LEU A 246 -3.80 0.67 -22.93
C LEU A 246 -4.74 -0.21 -23.77
N ILE A 247 -6.07 0.01 -23.69
CA ILE A 247 -7.04 -0.73 -24.52
C ILE A 247 -7.50 0.14 -25.69
N GLY A 248 -8.21 1.23 -25.42
CA GLY A 248 -8.87 2.04 -26.44
C GLY A 248 -7.92 2.61 -27.49
N VAL A 249 -6.88 3.31 -27.04
CA VAL A 249 -5.93 3.99 -27.93
C VAL A 249 -5.10 3.00 -28.75
N ILE A 250 -4.61 1.92 -28.13
CA ILE A 250 -3.84 0.89 -28.86
C ILE A 250 -4.72 0.14 -29.86
N ALA A 251 -5.94 -0.27 -29.46
CA ALA A 251 -6.88 -0.94 -30.37
C ALA A 251 -7.22 -0.06 -31.58
N THR A 252 -7.50 1.22 -31.34
CA THR A 252 -7.85 2.18 -32.41
C THR A 252 -6.66 2.49 -33.33
N GLY A 253 -5.48 2.72 -32.75
CA GLY A 253 -4.30 3.15 -33.51
C GLY A 253 -3.63 2.03 -34.31
N TYR A 254 -3.74 0.78 -33.84
CA TYR A 254 -3.01 -0.36 -34.40
C TYR A 254 -3.89 -1.52 -34.85
N ASN A 255 -5.21 -1.41 -34.71
CA ASN A 255 -6.17 -2.47 -35.06
C ASN A 255 -5.88 -3.80 -34.33
N VAL A 256 -5.39 -3.71 -33.09
CA VAL A 256 -5.17 -4.86 -32.21
C VAL A 256 -6.49 -5.22 -31.55
N SER A 257 -6.74 -6.52 -31.35
CA SER A 257 -7.95 -6.98 -30.67
C SER A 257 -8.05 -6.39 -29.25
N PRO A 258 -9.13 -5.66 -28.92
CA PRO A 258 -9.28 -5.06 -27.61
C PRO A 258 -9.40 -6.11 -26.49
N TRP A 259 -9.78 -7.34 -26.80
CA TRP A 259 -9.84 -8.45 -25.82
C TRP A 259 -8.45 -8.94 -25.41
N ILE A 260 -7.47 -8.93 -26.32
CA ILE A 260 -6.07 -9.25 -25.96
C ILE A 260 -5.55 -8.15 -25.03
N LEU A 261 -5.82 -6.89 -25.36
CA LEU A 261 -5.44 -5.75 -24.54
C LEU A 261 -6.15 -5.76 -23.19
N ALA A 262 -7.41 -6.23 -23.13
CA ALA A 262 -8.14 -6.40 -21.87
C ALA A 262 -7.40 -7.37 -20.94
N VAL A 263 -6.92 -8.51 -21.44
CA VAL A 263 -6.13 -9.47 -20.64
C VAL A 263 -4.82 -8.82 -20.16
N VAL A 264 -4.04 -8.25 -21.08
CA VAL A 264 -2.72 -7.67 -20.76
C VAL A 264 -2.84 -6.49 -19.79
N SER A 265 -3.78 -5.59 -20.03
CA SER A 265 -4.03 -4.42 -19.18
C SER A 265 -4.51 -4.84 -17.79
N SER A 266 -5.37 -5.86 -17.70
CA SER A 266 -5.84 -6.37 -16.39
C SER A 266 -4.72 -7.04 -15.58
N LEU A 267 -3.80 -7.73 -16.25
CA LEU A 267 -2.59 -8.26 -15.61
C LEU A 267 -1.70 -7.12 -15.08
N ALA A 268 -1.47 -6.08 -15.89
CA ALA A 268 -0.71 -4.91 -15.45
C ALA A 268 -1.39 -4.19 -14.27
N PHE A 269 -2.70 -4.03 -14.32
CA PHE A 269 -3.51 -3.44 -13.24
C PHE A 269 -3.38 -4.25 -11.94
N ALA A 270 -3.53 -5.58 -12.02
CA ALA A 270 -3.37 -6.49 -10.90
C ALA A 270 -1.97 -6.42 -10.28
N LEU A 271 -0.93 -6.40 -11.11
CA LEU A 271 0.45 -6.31 -10.64
C LEU A 271 0.74 -4.97 -9.94
N GLY A 272 0.07 -3.88 -10.33
CA GLY A 272 0.12 -2.60 -9.64
C GLY A 272 -0.44 -2.64 -8.21
N HIS A 273 -1.25 -3.65 -7.88
CA HIS A 273 -1.95 -3.78 -6.59
C HIS A 273 -1.35 -4.81 -5.65
N GLY A 274 -0.16 -5.34 -5.92
CA GLY A 274 0.33 -6.49 -5.16
C GLY A 274 0.78 -6.24 -3.72
N ALA A 275 0.56 -5.05 -3.15
CA ALA A 275 0.51 -4.88 -1.70
C ALA A 275 -0.61 -5.73 -1.06
N GLN A 276 -1.66 -6.09 -1.82
CA GLN A 276 -2.77 -6.93 -1.39
C GLN A 276 -2.45 -8.44 -1.31
N GLY A 277 -1.19 -8.85 -1.56
CA GLY A 277 -0.79 -10.26 -1.59
C GLY A 277 -1.30 -11.04 -2.81
N ARG A 278 -0.93 -12.32 -2.92
CA ARG A 278 -1.16 -13.14 -4.14
C ARG A 278 -2.64 -13.30 -4.49
N ILE A 279 -3.50 -13.51 -3.49
CA ILE A 279 -4.94 -13.66 -3.69
C ILE A 279 -5.57 -12.31 -4.06
N GLY A 280 -5.19 -11.22 -3.39
CA GLY A 280 -5.62 -9.87 -3.74
C GLY A 280 -5.26 -9.49 -5.18
N ILE A 281 -4.05 -9.81 -5.65
CA ILE A 281 -3.65 -9.62 -7.06
C ILE A 281 -4.60 -10.38 -8.00
N ALA A 282 -4.94 -11.64 -7.68
CA ALA A 282 -5.83 -12.43 -8.53
C ALA A 282 -7.24 -11.84 -8.59
N VAL A 283 -7.81 -11.47 -7.43
CA VAL A 283 -9.14 -10.83 -7.34
C VAL A 283 -9.15 -9.50 -8.09
N THR A 284 -8.16 -8.65 -7.84
CA THR A 284 -8.00 -7.36 -8.53
C THR A 284 -7.79 -7.52 -10.03
N GLY A 285 -7.12 -8.58 -10.48
CA GLY A 285 -7.02 -8.92 -11.90
C GLY A 285 -8.33 -9.32 -12.54
N VAL A 286 -9.15 -10.12 -11.83
CA VAL A 286 -10.50 -10.48 -12.29
C VAL A 286 -11.39 -9.23 -12.37
N PHE A 287 -11.38 -8.41 -11.32
CA PHE A 287 -12.08 -7.13 -11.30
C PHE A 287 -11.61 -6.22 -12.45
N GLY A 288 -10.29 -6.16 -12.64
CA GLY A 288 -9.62 -5.48 -13.73
C GLY A 288 -10.18 -5.87 -15.09
N PHE A 289 -10.33 -7.18 -15.31
CA PHE A 289 -10.84 -7.78 -16.53
C PHE A 289 -12.33 -7.53 -16.74
N VAL A 290 -13.15 -7.57 -15.69
CA VAL A 290 -14.59 -7.25 -15.80
C VAL A 290 -14.78 -5.80 -16.23
N LEU A 291 -14.08 -4.84 -15.62
CA LEU A 291 -14.11 -3.45 -16.05
C LEU A 291 -13.59 -3.29 -17.49
N ALA A 292 -12.53 -4.00 -17.86
CA ALA A 292 -12.04 -4.01 -19.24
C ALA A 292 -13.11 -4.54 -20.22
N ALA A 293 -13.81 -5.62 -19.88
CA ALA A 293 -14.90 -6.16 -20.69
C ALA A 293 -16.06 -5.16 -20.83
N VAL A 294 -16.46 -4.49 -19.74
CA VAL A 294 -17.47 -3.43 -19.77
C VAL A 294 -17.03 -2.28 -20.68
N PHE A 295 -15.77 -1.86 -20.60
CA PHE A 295 -15.21 -0.85 -21.51
C PHE A 295 -15.25 -1.30 -22.98
N VAL A 296 -14.81 -2.52 -23.29
CA VAL A 296 -14.79 -3.04 -24.66
C VAL A 296 -16.19 -3.17 -25.25
N LEU A 297 -17.17 -3.62 -24.45
CA LEU A 297 -18.55 -3.80 -24.90
C LEU A 297 -19.31 -2.48 -25.04
N SER A 298 -19.05 -1.52 -24.15
CA SER A 298 -19.76 -0.24 -24.13
C SER A 298 -19.07 0.86 -24.96
N ASN A 299 -17.78 0.70 -25.23
CA ASN A 299 -16.89 1.73 -25.79
C ASN A 299 -17.01 3.08 -25.04
N SER A 300 -17.19 3.01 -23.72
CA SER A 300 -17.42 4.18 -22.87
C SER A 300 -16.50 4.19 -21.66
N LEU A 301 -15.55 5.12 -21.67
CA LEU A 301 -14.66 5.34 -20.53
C LEU A 301 -15.42 5.81 -19.29
N LEU A 302 -16.46 6.63 -19.50
CA LEU A 302 -17.20 7.21 -18.38
C LEU A 302 -17.99 6.15 -17.60
N ILE A 303 -18.50 5.11 -18.26
CA ILE A 303 -19.19 3.99 -17.57
C ILE A 303 -18.24 3.32 -16.58
N VAL A 304 -17.02 2.99 -17.00
CA VAL A 304 -16.06 2.30 -16.13
C VAL A 304 -15.47 3.20 -15.06
N ILE A 305 -15.28 4.51 -15.32
CA ILE A 305 -14.88 5.48 -14.29
C ILE A 305 -15.92 5.52 -13.17
N ILE A 306 -17.20 5.63 -13.53
CA ILE A 306 -18.30 5.66 -12.55
C ILE A 306 -18.36 4.33 -11.80
N ALA A 307 -18.28 3.19 -12.51
CA ALA A 307 -18.35 1.88 -11.87
C ALA A 307 -17.22 1.68 -10.86
N HIS A 308 -15.99 2.00 -11.23
CA HIS A 308 -14.84 1.90 -10.34
C HIS A 308 -14.96 2.87 -9.16
N TYR A 309 -15.32 4.13 -9.40
CA TYR A 309 -15.58 5.10 -8.34
C TYR A 309 -16.61 4.59 -7.32
N ILE A 310 -17.72 4.01 -7.80
CA ILE A 310 -18.79 3.49 -6.93
C ILE A 310 -18.30 2.31 -6.10
N VAL A 311 -17.48 1.41 -6.66
CA VAL A 311 -16.88 0.32 -5.88
C VAL A 311 -16.03 0.89 -4.76
N ASN A 312 -15.09 1.79 -5.07
CA ASN A 312 -14.21 2.38 -4.06
C ASN A 312 -15.01 3.15 -3.00
N ALA A 313 -16.01 3.93 -3.40
CA ALA A 313 -16.85 4.68 -2.48
C ALA A 313 -17.65 3.76 -1.54
N LEU A 314 -18.24 2.68 -2.06
CA LEU A 314 -18.99 1.71 -1.25
C LEU A 314 -18.08 0.95 -0.30
N GLU A 315 -16.87 0.55 -0.74
CA GLU A 315 -15.90 -0.10 0.14
C GLU A 315 -15.53 0.78 1.33
N PHE A 316 -15.21 2.05 1.10
CA PHE A 316 -14.92 2.99 2.20
C PHE A 316 -16.14 3.24 3.08
N ILE A 317 -17.30 3.56 2.49
CA ILE A 317 -18.50 3.91 3.27
C ILE A 317 -18.94 2.73 4.14
N VAL A 318 -18.99 1.52 3.59
CA VAL A 318 -19.52 0.36 4.30
C VAL A 318 -18.57 -0.14 5.38
N HIS A 319 -17.26 -0.17 5.10
CA HIS A 319 -16.29 -0.78 6.01
C HIS A 319 -15.58 0.22 6.94
N GLU A 320 -15.62 1.52 6.67
CA GLU A 320 -15.01 2.55 7.54
C GLU A 320 -15.97 3.65 7.99
N GLY A 321 -17.08 3.85 7.27
CA GLY A 321 -18.01 4.95 7.55
C GLY A 321 -18.96 4.69 8.71
N PHE A 322 -19.32 3.42 8.96
CA PHE A 322 -20.34 3.05 9.95
C PHE A 322 -19.82 2.88 11.39
N ASP A 323 -18.51 2.99 11.64
CA ASP A 323 -17.96 3.02 13.00
C ASP A 323 -18.08 4.39 13.69
N ILE A 324 -18.51 5.44 12.97
CA ILE A 324 -18.46 6.84 13.44
C ILE A 324 -19.72 7.26 14.26
N GLU A 325 -20.79 6.45 14.36
CA GLU A 325 -22.08 6.93 14.94
C GLU A 325 -22.50 6.35 16.31
N LEU A 326 -21.80 5.38 16.90
CA LEU A 326 -22.24 4.81 18.19
C LEU A 326 -21.75 5.53 19.46
N TYR A 327 -20.92 6.58 19.35
CA TYR A 327 -20.41 7.30 20.52
C TYR A 327 -21.08 8.67 20.79
N SER A 328 -21.87 9.21 19.86
CA SER A 328 -22.44 10.57 20.01
C SER A 328 -23.80 10.63 20.73
N MET A 329 -24.34 9.52 21.26
CA MET A 329 -25.69 9.49 21.85
C MET A 329 -25.77 8.79 23.22
N SER A 330 -24.69 8.75 24.00
CA SER A 330 -24.75 8.25 25.40
C SER A 330 -24.54 9.31 26.48
N ASP A 331 -24.18 10.55 26.13
CA ASP A 331 -24.01 11.64 27.10
C ASP A 331 -24.98 12.80 26.81
N THR A 332 -26.25 12.64 27.21
CA THR A 332 -27.14 13.75 27.57
C THR A 332 -28.12 13.33 28.65
#